data_AF-A0A946AWR1-F1
#
_entry.id   AF-A0A946AWR1-F1
#
_cell.length_a   1.000
_cell.length_b   1.000
_cell.length_c   1.000
_cell.angle_alpha   90.00
_cell.angle_beta   90.00
_cell.angle_gamma   90.00
#
_symmetry.space_group_name_H-M   'P 1'
#
loop_
_entity.id
_entity.type
_entity.pdbx_description
1 polymer ?
#
loop_
_entity_poly.entity_id
_entity_poly.type
_entity_poly.pdbx_seq_one_letter_code
_entity_poly.pdbx_strand_id
1 'polypeptide(L)'
;MINLSQIIIGLFLFKVWVATADADYSNLFIPQIKYEGGHSMPHPTAIDSLLGQIERRTSIETNRGLTQIALSYPKLYRYPFIYMAGSREFEKFSANDIKRLRNYLSYGGFL
;
A
#
# COMPACT_ATOMS: atom_id res chain seq x y z
N MET A 1 -21.05 -14.70 50.73
CA MET A 1 -20.35 -15.80 50.04
C MET A 1 -20.50 -15.58 48.55
N ILE A 2 -19.41 -15.26 47.85
CA ILE A 2 -19.44 -15.11 46.39
C ILE A 2 -19.49 -16.51 45.78
N ASN A 3 -20.50 -16.79 44.95
CA ASN A 3 -20.68 -18.09 44.33
C ASN A 3 -19.79 -18.24 43.08
N LEU A 4 -19.27 -19.44 42.85
CA LEU A 4 -18.36 -19.75 41.74
C LEU A 4 -18.93 -19.35 40.36
N SER A 5 -20.25 -19.42 40.19
CA SER A 5 -20.93 -18.99 38.96
C SER A 5 -20.82 -17.48 38.70
N GLN A 6 -20.77 -16.65 39.75
CA GLN A 6 -20.64 -15.20 39.60
C GLN A 6 -19.23 -14.78 39.17
N ILE A 7 -18.21 -15.55 39.54
CA ILE A 7 -16.83 -15.34 39.09
C ILE A 7 -16.71 -15.68 37.59
N ILE A 8 -17.36 -16.76 37.14
CA ILE A 8 -17.34 -17.18 35.72
C ILE A 8 -18.04 -16.16 34.84
N ILE A 9 -19.20 -15.64 35.27
CA ILE A 9 -19.93 -14.57 34.55
C ILE A 9 -19.09 -13.29 34.47
N GLY A 10 -18.41 -12.91 35.57
CA GLY A 10 -17.49 -11.78 35.59
C GLY A 10 -16.30 -11.94 34.63
N LEU A 11 -15.71 -13.14 34.56
CA LEU A 11 -14.60 -13.44 33.65
C LEU A 11 -15.03 -13.42 32.18
N PHE A 12 -16.25 -13.86 31.89
CA PHE A 12 -16.81 -13.84 30.53
C PHE A 12 -17.14 -12.42 30.07
N LEU A 13 -17.65 -11.56 30.97
CA LEU A 13 -17.90 -10.15 30.68
C LEU A 13 -16.61 -9.33 30.56
N PHE A 14 -15.53 -9.72 31.24
CA PHE A 14 -14.22 -9.06 31.12
C PHE A 14 -13.62 -9.18 29.69
N LYS A 15 -13.85 -10.31 29.02
CA LYS A 15 -13.42 -10.52 27.63
C LYS A 15 -14.14 -9.64 26.61
N VAL A 16 -15.37 -9.19 26.91
CA VAL A 16 -16.19 -8.38 26.00
C VAL A 16 -15.82 -6.89 26.04
N TRP A 17 -15.13 -6.43 27.10
CA TRP A 17 -14.77 -5.02 27.29
C TRP A 17 -13.34 -4.67 26.89
N VAL A 18 -12.54 -5.65 26.44
CA VAL A 18 -11.26 -5.36 25.82
C VAL A 18 -11.53 -5.11 24.35
N ALA A 19 -11.79 -3.84 24.01
CA ALA A 19 -11.68 -3.38 22.64
C ALA A 19 -10.25 -3.69 22.18
N THR A 20 -10.09 -4.70 21.34
CA THR A 20 -8.83 -4.90 20.63
C THR A 20 -8.69 -3.68 19.73
N ALA A 21 -7.79 -2.77 20.08
CA ALA A 21 -7.32 -1.78 19.14
C ALA A 21 -6.62 -2.57 18.03
N ASP A 22 -7.36 -2.87 16.96
CA ASP A 22 -6.78 -3.36 15.73
C ASP A 22 -6.01 -2.17 15.17
N ALA A 23 -4.72 -2.10 15.53
CA ALA A 23 -3.81 -1.22 14.84
C ALA A 23 -3.72 -1.79 13.43
N ASP A 24 -4.57 -1.29 12.53
CA ASP A 24 -4.45 -1.52 11.09
C ASP A 24 -3.15 -0.85 10.67
N TYR A 25 -2.04 -1.56 10.91
CA TYR A 25 -0.72 -1.10 10.55
C TYR A 25 -0.76 -0.81 9.05
N SER A 26 -0.39 0.42 8.68
CA SER A 26 -0.35 0.85 7.30
C SER A 26 0.69 0.02 6.55
N ASN A 27 0.25 -1.08 5.95
CA ASN A 27 1.07 -1.93 5.10
C ASN A 27 1.47 -1.14 3.84
N LEU A 28 2.73 -0.73 3.79
CA LEU A 28 3.26 0.02 2.66
C LEU A 28 3.17 -0.84 1.40
N PHE A 29 2.42 -0.33 0.42
CA PHE A 29 2.28 -0.91 -0.89
C PHE A 29 2.60 0.14 -1.94
N ILE A 30 3.49 -0.18 -2.87
CA ILE A 30 3.97 0.75 -3.90
C ILE A 30 3.63 0.17 -5.27
N PRO A 31 2.51 0.56 -5.90
CA PRO A 31 2.14 0.05 -7.21
C PRO A 31 3.00 0.66 -8.32
N GLN A 32 3.18 -0.11 -9.40
CA GLN A 32 3.87 0.36 -10.59
C GLN A 32 2.91 1.12 -11.51
N ILE A 33 3.35 2.24 -12.08
CA ILE A 33 2.61 2.88 -13.17
C ILE A 33 2.76 2.08 -14.46
N LYS A 34 1.61 1.66 -15.00
CA LYS A 34 1.48 1.13 -16.36
C LYS A 34 1.46 2.29 -17.35
N TYR A 35 2.21 2.12 -18.44
CA TYR A 35 2.24 3.03 -19.58
C TYR A 35 2.27 2.21 -20.87
N GLU A 36 1.96 2.86 -21.98
CA GLU A 36 1.97 2.26 -23.32
C GLU A 36 3.33 2.43 -24.01
N GLY A 37 3.67 1.47 -24.88
CA GLY A 37 4.98 1.40 -25.51
C GLY A 37 6.12 0.96 -24.59
N GLY A 38 7.29 0.74 -25.17
CA GLY A 38 8.50 0.38 -24.44
C GLY A 38 8.47 -0.99 -23.75
N HIS A 39 9.11 -1.06 -22.58
CA HIS A 39 9.11 -2.26 -21.72
C HIS A 39 9.08 -1.82 -20.26
N SER A 40 7.90 -1.89 -19.64
CA SER A 40 7.63 -1.34 -18.30
C SER A 40 8.11 -2.23 -17.16
N MET A 41 8.40 -3.51 -17.39
CA MET A 41 8.86 -4.43 -16.34
C MET A 41 10.22 -5.06 -16.67
N PRO A 42 11.31 -4.25 -16.72
CA PRO A 42 12.65 -4.80 -16.92
C PRO A 42 13.13 -5.68 -15.78
N HIS A 43 12.65 -5.44 -14.55
CA HIS A 43 13.05 -6.17 -13.35
C HIS A 43 11.82 -6.54 -12.50
N PRO A 44 11.17 -7.69 -12.76
CA PRO A 44 9.92 -8.06 -12.11
C PRO A 44 9.98 -8.18 -10.58
N THR A 45 11.16 -8.42 -10.00
CA THR A 45 11.34 -8.62 -8.55
C THR A 45 11.93 -7.41 -7.82
N ALA A 46 12.22 -6.31 -8.54
CA ALA A 46 12.94 -5.16 -7.97
C ALA A 46 12.15 -4.50 -6.83
N ILE A 47 10.84 -4.31 -7.01
CA ILE A 47 10.00 -3.67 -5.99
C ILE A 47 9.82 -4.55 -4.76
N ASP A 48 9.58 -5.85 -4.94
CA ASP A 48 9.46 -6.79 -3.82
C ASP A 48 10.77 -6.87 -3.03
N SER A 49 11.91 -6.80 -3.73
CA SER A 49 13.23 -6.73 -3.09
C SER A 49 13.41 -5.45 -2.29
N LEU A 50 13.00 -4.30 -2.83
CA LEU A 50 13.03 -3.01 -2.13
C LEU A 50 12.15 -3.02 -0.88
N LEU A 51 10.90 -3.46 -1.01
CA LEU A 51 9.96 -3.58 0.11
C LEU A 51 10.50 -4.53 1.19
N GLY A 52 11.08 -5.67 0.79
CA GLY A 52 11.75 -6.57 1.71
C GLY A 52 12.98 -5.96 2.41
N GLN A 53 13.67 -5.00 1.80
CA GLN A 53 14.74 -4.25 2.48
C GLN A 53 14.20 -3.17 3.42
N ILE A 54 13.12 -2.49 3.05
CA ILE A 54 12.45 -1.49 3.91
C ILE A 54 11.97 -2.16 5.20
N GLU A 55 11.25 -3.28 5.08
CA GLU A 55 10.73 -4.04 6.22
C GLU A 55 11.85 -4.58 7.12
N ARG A 56 13.02 -4.95 6.56
CA ARG A 56 14.17 -5.43 7.35
C ARG A 56 14.93 -4.33 8.07
N ARG A 57 14.90 -3.09 7.56
CA ARG A 57 15.76 -1.98 8.00
C ARG A 57 14.99 -0.89 8.74
N THR A 58 13.68 -1.00 8.79
CA THR A 58 12.77 -0.05 9.42
C THR A 58 11.66 -0.83 10.13
N SER A 59 10.84 -0.15 10.93
CA SER A 59 9.65 -0.75 11.53
C SER A 59 8.40 -0.67 10.64
N ILE A 60 8.57 -0.42 9.34
CA ILE A 60 7.46 -0.30 8.38
C ILE A 60 7.09 -1.69 7.87
N GLU A 61 5.83 -2.08 8.07
CA GLU A 61 5.26 -3.27 7.45
C GLU A 61 5.02 -3.03 5.96
N THR A 62 5.29 -4.04 5.12
CA THR A 62 5.16 -3.92 3.67
C THR A 62 4.27 -5.01 3.10
N ASN A 63 3.47 -4.67 2.09
CA ASN A 63 2.72 -5.65 1.30
C ASN A 63 3.45 -5.87 -0.03
N ARG A 64 3.79 -7.12 -0.32
CA ARG A 64 4.54 -7.52 -1.51
C ARG A 64 3.59 -8.11 -2.54
N GLY A 65 3.89 -7.87 -3.81
CA GLY A 65 3.03 -8.31 -4.91
C GLY A 65 3.00 -7.29 -6.02
N LEU A 66 3.07 -7.79 -7.25
CA LEU A 66 3.06 -6.97 -8.44
C LEU A 66 1.64 -6.46 -8.73
N THR A 67 1.42 -5.15 -8.53
CA THR A 67 0.27 -4.47 -9.11
C THR A 67 0.76 -3.36 -10.02
N GLN A 68 0.50 -3.52 -11.32
CA GLN A 68 0.56 -2.42 -12.26
C GLN A 68 -0.79 -1.69 -12.28
N ILE A 69 -0.78 -0.36 -12.11
CA ILE A 69 -1.97 0.49 -12.17
C ILE A 69 -1.78 1.59 -13.22
N ALA A 70 -2.86 1.99 -13.87
CA ALA A 70 -2.85 3.19 -14.71
C ALA A 70 -2.99 4.46 -13.85
N LEU A 71 -2.56 5.61 -14.37
CA LEU A 71 -2.79 6.92 -13.73
C LEU A 71 -4.29 7.26 -13.61
N SER A 72 -5.14 6.64 -14.42
CA SER A 72 -6.60 6.74 -14.35
C SER A 72 -7.24 5.87 -13.27
N TYR A 73 -6.45 5.09 -12.50
CA TYR A 73 -6.97 4.17 -11.50
C TYR A 73 -7.77 4.92 -10.41
N PRO A 74 -9.04 4.53 -10.13
CA PRO A 74 -9.90 5.30 -9.22
C PRO A 74 -9.36 5.46 -7.80
N LYS A 75 -8.52 4.53 -7.35
CA LYS A 75 -7.94 4.52 -6.00
C LYS A 75 -6.45 4.95 -5.99
N LEU A 76 -5.96 5.62 -7.04
CA LEU A 76 -4.56 6.07 -7.13
C LEU A 76 -4.10 6.81 -5.85
N TYR A 77 -4.93 7.73 -5.34
CA TYR A 77 -4.63 8.54 -4.16
C TYR A 77 -4.58 7.75 -2.84
N ARG A 78 -4.96 6.47 -2.83
CA ARG A 78 -4.73 5.60 -1.65
C ARG A 78 -3.28 5.15 -1.54
N TYR A 79 -2.48 5.33 -2.59
CA TYR A 79 -1.07 4.98 -2.63
C TYR A 79 -0.25 6.27 -2.65
N PRO A 80 0.29 6.73 -1.51
CA PRO A 80 1.10 7.95 -1.44
C PRO A 80 2.44 7.83 -2.17
N PHE A 81 2.85 6.59 -2.49
CA PHE A 81 4.06 6.28 -3.24
C PHE A 81 3.67 5.38 -4.41
N ILE A 82 3.96 5.81 -5.64
CA ILE A 82 3.93 5.01 -6.87
C ILE A 82 5.34 4.92 -7.46
N TYR A 83 5.62 3.93 -8.31
CA TYR A 83 6.92 3.86 -8.98
C TYR A 83 6.78 3.63 -10.48
N MET A 84 7.77 4.05 -11.26
CA MET A 84 7.84 3.80 -12.70
C MET A 84 9.22 3.24 -13.05
N ALA A 85 9.23 2.20 -13.89
CA ALA A 85 10.44 1.55 -14.37
C ALA A 85 10.32 1.33 -15.88
N GLY A 86 11.44 1.28 -16.59
CA GLY A 86 11.45 1.06 -18.03
C GLY A 86 12.85 0.79 -18.58
N SER A 87 12.94 0.01 -19.67
CA SER A 87 14.22 -0.23 -20.38
C SER A 87 14.23 0.27 -21.83
N ARG A 88 13.14 0.87 -22.29
CA ARG A 88 12.98 1.43 -23.64
C ARG A 88 12.12 2.68 -23.58
N GLU A 89 12.18 3.49 -24.64
CA GLU A 89 11.30 4.64 -24.82
C GLU A 89 9.83 4.21 -24.73
N PHE A 90 9.03 5.02 -24.03
CA PHE A 90 7.61 4.79 -23.82
C PHE A 90 6.79 5.88 -24.53
N GLU A 91 5.53 5.57 -24.82
CA GLU A 91 4.62 6.54 -25.42
C GLU A 91 4.28 7.65 -24.44
N LYS A 92 4.20 8.89 -24.94
CA LYS A 92 3.83 10.04 -24.10
C LYS A 92 2.45 9.82 -23.48
N PHE A 93 2.33 10.08 -22.19
CA PHE A 93 1.04 10.06 -21.49
C PHE A 93 0.03 11.01 -22.14
N SER A 94 -1.24 10.65 -22.07
CA SER A 94 -2.33 11.51 -22.50
C SER A 94 -2.36 12.82 -21.70
N ALA A 95 -2.91 13.90 -22.27
CA ALA A 95 -3.05 15.17 -21.56
C ALA A 95 -3.82 15.03 -20.23
N ASN A 96 -4.79 14.12 -20.19
CA ASN A 96 -5.54 13.81 -18.97
C ASN A 96 -4.67 13.12 -17.91
N ASP A 97 -3.82 12.18 -18.31
CA ASP A 97 -2.93 11.48 -17.38
C ASP A 97 -1.80 12.37 -16.89
N ILE A 98 -1.27 13.26 -17.73
CA ILE A 98 -0.35 14.32 -17.29
C ILE A 98 -1.01 15.22 -16.25
N LYS A 99 -2.28 15.61 -16.45
CA LYS A 99 -3.02 16.40 -15.46
C LYS A 99 -3.23 15.63 -14.14
N ARG A 100 -3.56 14.34 -14.22
CA ARG A 100 -3.69 13.46 -13.03
C ARG A 100 -2.37 13.34 -12.28
N LEU A 101 -1.26 13.07 -12.97
CA LEU A 101 0.06 12.96 -12.37
C LEU A 101 0.49 14.26 -11.71
N ARG A 102 0.27 15.40 -12.37
CA ARG A 102 0.52 16.71 -11.77
C ARG A 102 -0.25 16.90 -10.47
N ASN A 103 -1.56 16.62 -10.48
CA ASN A 103 -2.39 16.76 -9.28
C ASN A 103 -1.94 15.80 -8.18
N TYR A 104 -1.62 14.56 -8.52
CA TYR A 104 -1.11 13.56 -7.58
C TYR A 104 0.15 14.06 -6.86
N LEU A 105 1.14 14.55 -7.60
CA LEU A 105 2.37 15.09 -7.03
C LEU A 105 2.12 16.37 -6.22
N SER A 106 1.28 17.29 -6.73
CA SER A 106 0.92 18.53 -6.02
C SER A 106 0.16 18.29 -4.73
N TYR A 107 -0.54 17.17 -4.57
CA TYR A 107 -1.27 16.80 -3.35
C TYR A 107 -0.44 15.93 -2.40
N GLY A 108 0.87 15.82 -2.63
CA GLY A 108 1.80 15.14 -1.72
C GLY A 108 2.10 13.68 -2.08
N GLY A 109 1.62 13.20 -3.23
CA GLY A 109 2.04 11.91 -3.77
C GLY A 109 3.51 11.94 -4.23
N PHE A 110 4.13 10.76 -4.27
CA PHE A 110 5.51 10.58 -4.71
C PHE A 110 5.56 9.56 -5.87
N LEU A 111 6.29 9.90 -6.94
CA LEU A 111 6.59 9.03 -8.08
C LEU A 111 8.10 8.90 -8.27
#